data_AF-A0A059CPH2-F1
#
_entry.id   AF-A0A059CPH2-F1
#
_cell.length_a   1.000
_cell.length_b   1.000
_cell.length_c   1.000
_cell.angle_alpha   90.00
_cell.angle_beta   90.00
_cell.angle_gamma   90.00
#
_symmetry.space_group_name_H-M   'P 1'
#
loop_
_entity.id
_entity.type
_entity.pdbx_description
1 polymer ?
#
loop_
_entity_poly.entity_id
_entity_poly.type
_entity_poly.pdbx_seq_one_letter_code
_entity_poly.pdbx_strand_id
1 'polypeptide(L)'
;MEPEILMHFRNEAEKHLSKLVVSKSLVGKIDLPMGVVCFQMTQESNDTLNSWATDLEKLLDLIEESCHQIHKQTMVHMAALRAWRCS
;
A
#
# COMPACT_ATOMS: atom_id res chain seq x y z
N MET A 1 24.26 33.37 -8.67
CA MET A 1 23.96 32.02 -9.19
C MET A 1 22.69 32.18 -10.00
N GLU A 2 22.79 32.09 -11.32
CA GLU A 2 21.78 32.59 -12.28
C GLU A 2 20.48 31.76 -12.33
N PRO A 3 19.30 32.42 -12.42
CA PRO A 3 17.99 31.76 -12.49
C PRO A 3 17.75 30.97 -13.79
N GLU A 4 18.57 31.18 -14.82
CA GLU A 4 18.40 30.54 -16.14
C GLU A 4 18.68 29.03 -16.12
N ILE A 5 19.65 28.60 -15.30
CA ILE A 5 20.03 27.18 -15.18
C ILE A 5 18.87 26.34 -14.62
N LEU A 6 18.12 26.91 -13.67
CA LEU A 6 16.97 26.24 -13.06
C LEU A 6 15.81 26.05 -14.05
N MET A 7 15.57 27.02 -14.93
CA MET A 7 14.57 26.88 -16.00
C MET A 7 14.97 25.82 -17.02
N HIS A 8 16.25 25.79 -17.41
CA HIS A 8 16.77 24.77 -18.33
C HIS A 8 16.63 23.36 -17.77
N PHE A 9 16.96 23.17 -16.49
CA PHE A 9 16.82 21.88 -15.82
C PHE A 9 15.36 21.43 -15.74
N ARG A 10 14.44 22.34 -15.39
CA ARG A 10 13.00 22.03 -15.31
C ARG A 10 12.45 21.55 -16.66
N ASN A 11 12.77 22.26 -17.73
CA ASN A 11 12.30 21.92 -19.07
C ASN A 11 12.82 20.56 -19.55
N GLU A 12 14.08 20.24 -19.25
CA GLU A 12 14.66 18.93 -19.62
C GLU A 12 14.03 17.79 -18.80
N ALA A 13 13.81 18.01 -17.50
CA ALA A 13 13.13 17.05 -16.63
C ALA A 13 11.69 16.77 -17.09
N GLU A 14 10.92 17.81 -17.43
CA GLU A 14 9.56 17.68 -17.99
C GLU A 14 9.57 16.89 -19.30
N LYS A 15 10.50 17.20 -20.21
CA LYS A 15 10.65 16.51 -21.49
C LYS A 15 11.00 15.04 -21.31
N HIS A 16 11.86 14.73 -20.34
CA HIS A 16 12.24 13.36 -20.02
C HIS A 16 11.07 12.58 -19.42
N LEU A 17 10.37 13.15 -18.44
CA LEU A 17 9.18 12.55 -17.83
C LEU A 17 8.07 12.32 -18.87
N SER A 18 7.83 13.28 -19.75
CA SER A 18 6.83 13.15 -20.82
C SER A 18 7.15 11.98 -21.77
N LYS A 19 8.43 11.79 -22.13
CA LYS A 19 8.85 10.61 -22.92
C LYS A 19 8.61 9.29 -22.17
N LEU A 20 8.87 9.24 -20.87
CA LEU A 20 8.66 8.04 -20.06
C LEU A 20 7.17 7.70 -19.90
N VAL A 21 6.30 8.70 -19.77
CA VAL A 21 4.85 8.52 -19.72
C VAL A 21 4.29 8.07 -21.08
N VAL A 22 4.72 8.71 -22.18
CA VAL A 22 4.26 8.36 -23.54
C VAL A 22 4.73 6.97 -23.97
N SER A 23 5.96 6.59 -23.60
CA SER A 23 6.47 5.23 -23.83
C SER A 23 5.83 4.16 -22.93
N LYS A 24 4.90 4.55 -22.03
CA LYS A 24 4.27 3.69 -21.02
C LYS A 24 5.25 3.03 -20.05
N SER A 25 6.50 3.52 -19.99
CA SER A 25 7.48 3.06 -19.00
C SER A 25 7.16 3.57 -17.60
N LEU A 26 6.42 4.68 -17.49
CA LEU A 26 5.85 5.19 -16.25
C LEU A 26 4.36 5.46 -16.46
N VAL A 27 3.52 5.04 -15.51
CA VAL A 27 2.11 5.46 -15.46
C VAL A 27 2.02 6.70 -14.59
N GLY A 28 1.63 7.82 -15.18
CA GLY A 28 1.46 9.06 -14.44
C GLY A 28 0.97 10.21 -15.31
N LYS A 29 0.42 11.22 -14.67
CA LYS A 29 -0.07 12.46 -15.29
C LYS A 29 0.79 13.63 -14.84
N ILE A 30 1.29 14.40 -15.80
CA ILE A 30 2.09 15.60 -15.56
C ILE A 30 1.17 16.81 -15.64
N ASP A 31 1.09 17.60 -14.57
CA ASP A 31 0.39 18.89 -14.52
C ASP A 31 1.41 20.03 -14.58
N LEU A 32 1.69 20.49 -15.80
CA LEU A 32 2.71 21.51 -16.08
C LEU A 32 2.44 22.88 -15.43
N PRO A 33 1.23 23.48 -15.50
CA PRO A 33 0.98 24.78 -14.87
C PRO A 33 1.08 24.75 -13.34
N MET A 34 0.80 23.59 -12.71
CA MET A 34 0.94 23.39 -11.27
C MET A 34 2.34 22.91 -10.85
N GLY A 35 3.15 22.39 -11.79
CA GLY A 35 4.45 21.77 -11.51
C GLY A 35 4.37 20.45 -10.73
N VAL A 36 3.23 19.74 -10.80
CA VAL A 36 2.97 18.51 -10.04
C VAL A 36 2.97 17.30 -10.98
N VAL A 37 3.58 16.20 -10.53
CA VAL A 37 3.54 14.91 -11.23
C VAL A 37 2.81 13.90 -10.37
N CYS A 38 1.73 13.34 -10.90
CA CYS A 38 0.95 12.30 -10.23
C CYS A 38 1.30 10.93 -10.83
N PHE A 39 1.92 10.05 -10.06
CA PHE A 39 2.28 8.68 -10.48
C PHE A 39 1.20 7.64 -10.15
N GLN A 40 -0.01 8.10 -9.85
CA GLN A 40 -1.11 7.21 -9.52
C GLN A 40 -1.73 6.68 -10.82
N MET A 41 -1.91 5.36 -10.90
CA MET A 41 -2.80 4.78 -11.89
C MET A 41 -4.21 5.31 -11.62
N THR A 42 -4.97 5.67 -12.65
CA THR A 42 -6.40 5.92 -12.52
C THR A 42 -7.04 4.66 -11.99
N GLN A 43 -7.25 4.60 -10.68
CA GLN A 43 -7.90 3.50 -10.01
C GLN A 43 -9.38 3.69 -10.26
N GLU A 44 -10.01 2.73 -10.94
CA GLU A 44 -11.45 2.82 -11.13
C GLU A 44 -12.13 2.69 -9.76
N SER A 45 -13.33 3.26 -9.64
CA SER A 45 -14.13 3.11 -8.42
C SER A 45 -14.30 1.65 -8.03
N ASN A 46 -14.45 0.76 -9.01
CA ASN A 46 -14.49 -0.69 -8.82
C ASN A 46 -13.19 -1.25 -8.23
N ASP A 47 -12.02 -0.85 -8.72
CA ASP A 47 -10.73 -1.32 -8.20
C ASP A 47 -10.53 -0.91 -6.74
N THR A 48 -10.99 0.29 -6.38
CA THR A 48 -10.95 0.78 -5.00
C THR A 48 -11.86 -0.06 -4.12
N LEU A 49 -13.10 -0.31 -4.55
CA LEU A 49 -14.07 -1.13 -3.81
C LEU A 49 -13.58 -2.59 -3.66
N ASN A 50 -12.98 -3.15 -4.69
CA ASN A 50 -12.41 -4.50 -4.65
C ASN A 50 -11.22 -4.59 -3.70
N SER A 51 -10.34 -3.57 -3.67
CA SER A 51 -9.25 -3.48 -2.69
C SER A 51 -9.83 -3.45 -1.27
N TRP A 52 -10.85 -2.65 -1.03
CA TRP A 52 -11.49 -2.54 0.29
C TRP A 52 -12.13 -3.85 0.71
N ALA A 53 -12.82 -4.54 -0.21
CA ALA A 53 -13.39 -5.86 0.05
C ALA A 53 -12.29 -6.87 0.44
N THR A 54 -11.19 -6.89 -0.31
CA THR A 54 -10.03 -7.74 -0.03
C THR A 54 -9.41 -7.44 1.33
N ASP A 55 -9.34 -6.17 1.72
CA ASP A 55 -8.78 -5.76 3.01
C ASP A 55 -9.69 -6.16 4.18
N LEU A 56 -11.02 -6.16 3.98
CA LEU A 56 -11.98 -6.68 4.95
C LEU A 56 -11.86 -8.20 5.11
N GLU A 57 -11.69 -8.95 4.02
CA GLU A 57 -11.47 -10.40 4.07
C GLU A 57 -10.22 -10.73 4.88
N LYS A 58 -9.08 -10.08 4.58
CA LYS A 58 -7.83 -10.27 5.34
C LYS A 58 -7.99 -9.94 6.82
N LEU A 59 -8.77 -8.90 7.14
CA LEU A 59 -9.03 -8.53 8.53
C LEU A 59 -9.80 -9.64 9.26
N LEU A 60 -10.81 -10.22 8.62
CA LEU A 60 -11.59 -11.32 9.18
C LEU A 60 -10.73 -12.57 9.38
N ASP A 61 -9.88 -12.91 8.41
CA ASP A 61 -8.94 -14.03 8.54
C ASP A 61 -8.00 -13.85 9.74
N LEU A 62 -7.47 -12.65 9.95
CA LEU A 62 -6.61 -12.34 11.09
C LEU A 62 -7.35 -12.44 12.43
N ILE A 63 -8.62 -12.05 12.47
CA ILE A 63 -9.46 -12.18 13.67
C ILE A 63 -9.70 -13.65 13.98
N GLU A 64 -10.00 -14.46 12.96
CA GLU A 64 -10.22 -15.91 13.13
C GLU A 64 -8.95 -16.60 13.63
N GLU A 65 -7.80 -16.33 13.01
CA GLU A 65 -6.52 -16.90 13.44
C GLU A 65 -6.17 -16.49 14.87
N SER A 66 -6.37 -15.22 15.23
CA SER A 66 -6.15 -14.74 16.60
C SER A 66 -7.05 -15.48 17.60
N CYS A 67 -8.34 -15.64 17.29
CA CYS A 67 -9.26 -16.42 18.12
C CYS A 67 -8.79 -17.87 18.28
N HIS A 68 -8.36 -18.51 17.19
CA HIS A 68 -7.84 -19.87 17.22
C HIS A 68 -6.60 -19.98 18.13
N GLN A 69 -5.64 -19.06 18.00
CA GLN A 69 -4.43 -19.02 18.81
C GLN A 69 -4.74 -18.84 20.30
N ILE A 70 -5.68 -17.95 20.64
CA ILE A 70 -6.13 -17.73 22.04
C ILE A 70 -6.69 -19.03 22.61
N HIS A 71 -7.63 -19.68 21.91
CA HIS A 71 -8.20 -20.94 22.37
C HIS A 71 -7.13 -22.01 22.60
N LYS A 72 -6.20 -22.15 21.65
CA LYS A 72 -5.08 -23.10 21.77
C LYS A 72 -4.23 -22.82 23.01
N GLN A 73 -3.85 -21.55 23.23
CA GLN A 73 -3.06 -21.17 24.40
C GLN A 73 -3.81 -21.41 25.71
N THR A 74 -5.10 -21.07 25.77
CA THR A 74 -5.95 -21.35 26.94
C THR A 74 -5.99 -22.83 27.25
N MET A 75 -6.13 -23.70 26.24
CA MET A 75 -6.15 -25.16 26.42
C MET A 75 -4.84 -25.69 26.99
N VAL A 76 -3.70 -25.24 26.46
CA VAL A 76 -2.37 -25.62 26.97
C VAL A 76 -2.19 -25.17 28.41
N HIS A 77 -2.56 -23.92 28.71
CA HIS A 77 -2.46 -23.37 30.07
C HIS A 77 -3.35 -24.13 31.07
N MET A 78 -4.59 -24.42 30.69
CA MET A 78 -5.52 -25.22 31.50
C MET A 78 -5.00 -26.64 31.74
N ALA A 79 -4.40 -27.29 30.73
CA ALA A 79 -3.81 -28.61 30.88
C ALA A 79 -2.64 -28.59 31.87
N ALA A 80 -1.76 -27.59 31.78
CA ALA A 80 -0.66 -27.40 32.72
C ALA A 80 -1.17 -27.21 34.17
N LEU A 81 -2.16 -26.35 34.38
CA LEU A 81 -2.76 -26.13 35.70
C LEU A 81 -3.39 -27.41 36.28
N ARG A 82 -4.07 -28.21 35.44
CA ARG A 82 -4.64 -29.49 35.87
C ARG A 82 -3.57 -30.50 36.26
N ALA A 83 -2.48 -30.60 35.51
CA ALA A 83 -1.35 -31.48 35.84
C ALA A 83 -0.71 -31.11 37.18
N TRP A 84 -0.51 -29.81 37.43
CA TRP A 84 -0.03 -29.30 38.72
C TRP A 84 -0.94 -29.65 39.89
N ARG A 85 -2.27 -29.60 39.69
CA ARG A 85 -3.24 -29.91 40.75
C ARG A 85 -3.34 -31.41 41.09
N CYS A 86 -2.89 -32.29 40.20
CA CYS A 86 -2.90 -33.75 40.42
C CYS A 86 -1.58 -34.31 40.99
N SER A 87 -0.56 -33.48 41.18
CA SER A 87 0.71 -33.82 41.84
C SER A 87 0.68 -33.39 43.30
#